data_AF-A0A520Z2Q6-F1
#
_entry.id   AF-A0A520Z2Q6-F1
#
_cell.length_a   1.000
_cell.length_b   1.000
_cell.length_c   1.000
_cell.angle_alpha   90.00
_cell.angle_beta   90.00
_cell.angle_gamma   90.00
#
_symmetry.space_group_name_H-M   'P 1'
#
loop_
_entity.id
_entity.type
_entity.pdbx_description
1 polymer ?
#
loop_
_entity_poly.entity_id
_entity_poly.type
_entity_poly.pdbx_seq_one_letter_code
_entity_poly.pdbx_strand_id
1 'polypeptide(L)'
;MSEVIIHPSATVVLLHDDADGIKTLLLKRNAKVSFGGGEWVFPGGKIEAAELEKHADDAERVAAVRECKEEAGIVLDPDALQKYSHWVTPDFMPKRFSTGFYLAQLDNQLPVLVDNSEIVDYRWVSPAEALAQYARGELPMMPPTFVSLNDFVRFQATSELLQHCQRRDPLVFEPRMLRHNERVYLLYSGDCAYESADASAEGRRHRLLMSESGYEYICDQPI
;
A
#
# COMPACT_ATOMS: atom_id res chain seq x y z
N MET A 1 20.20 18.54 14.44
CA MET A 1 19.61 17.34 13.81
C MET A 1 19.31 17.72 12.37
N SER A 2 19.81 16.99 11.39
CA SER A 2 19.47 17.24 9.98
C SER A 2 17.98 17.04 9.76
N GLU A 3 17.35 17.93 9.00
CA GLU A 3 15.95 17.81 8.62
C GLU A 3 15.74 16.50 7.84
N VAL A 4 14.82 15.65 8.32
CA VAL A 4 14.50 14.39 7.63
C VAL A 4 13.57 14.73 6.47
N ILE A 5 14.09 14.64 5.25
CA ILE A 5 13.33 14.89 4.03
C ILE A 5 12.27 13.81 3.86
N ILE A 6 11.02 14.23 3.66
CA ILE A 6 9.91 13.34 3.26
C ILE A 6 9.85 13.34 1.73
N HIS A 7 10.05 12.19 1.12
CA HIS A 7 10.01 12.06 -0.34
C HIS A 7 8.56 11.86 -0.82
N PRO A 8 8.02 12.73 -1.70
CA PRO A 8 6.74 12.46 -2.33
C PRO A 8 6.86 11.24 -3.25
N SER A 9 5.81 10.42 -3.30
CA SER A 9 5.77 9.15 -4.02
C SER A 9 4.34 8.79 -4.37
N ALA A 10 4.18 7.85 -5.30
CA ALA A 10 2.88 7.33 -5.65
C ALA A 10 2.94 5.84 -5.98
N THR A 11 1.83 5.16 -5.73
CA THR A 11 1.65 3.72 -5.89
C THR A 11 0.33 3.47 -6.58
N VAL A 12 0.30 2.52 -7.52
CA VAL A 12 -0.93 2.06 -8.16
C VAL A 12 -1.21 0.60 -7.83
N VAL A 13 -2.43 0.33 -7.40
CA VAL A 13 -3.00 -1.00 -7.19
C VAL A 13 -3.77 -1.35 -8.45
N LEU A 14 -3.21 -2.26 -9.25
CA LEU A 14 -3.89 -2.80 -10.41
C LEU A 14 -4.88 -3.88 -9.98
N LEU A 15 -6.13 -3.75 -10.41
CA LEU A 15 -7.21 -4.64 -10.05
C LEU A 15 -7.90 -5.18 -11.29
N HIS A 16 -8.27 -6.45 -11.30
CA HIS A 16 -9.26 -6.98 -12.25
C HIS A 16 -10.11 -8.05 -11.55
N ASP A 17 -11.25 -8.37 -12.13
CA ASP A 17 -12.07 -9.48 -11.68
C ASP A 17 -11.73 -10.76 -12.48
N ASP A 18 -11.81 -11.92 -11.83
CA ASP A 18 -11.90 -13.23 -12.49
C ASP A 18 -13.02 -14.08 -11.87
N ALA A 19 -13.05 -15.38 -12.19
CA ALA A 19 -14.09 -16.29 -11.70
C ALA A 19 -14.11 -16.43 -10.16
N ASP A 20 -13.00 -16.18 -9.48
CA ASP A 20 -12.84 -16.29 -8.03
C ASP A 20 -12.79 -14.91 -7.33
N GLY A 21 -13.17 -13.84 -8.04
CA GLY A 21 -13.26 -12.46 -7.53
C GLY A 21 -12.06 -11.58 -7.88
N ILE A 22 -11.78 -10.60 -7.02
CA ILE A 22 -10.73 -9.60 -7.25
C ILE A 22 -9.33 -10.25 -7.29
N LYS A 23 -8.55 -9.89 -8.30
CA LYS A 23 -7.10 -10.10 -8.37
C LYS A 23 -6.36 -8.77 -8.37
N THR A 24 -5.16 -8.78 -7.81
CA THR A 24 -4.24 -7.65 -7.82
C THR A 24 -2.85 -8.07 -8.25
N LEU A 25 -2.12 -7.15 -8.90
CA LEU A 25 -0.71 -7.34 -9.21
C LEU A 25 0.15 -6.99 -7.97
N LEU A 26 1.02 -7.91 -7.59
CA LEU A 26 2.13 -7.66 -6.66
C LEU A 26 3.47 -7.91 -7.37
N LEU A 27 4.45 -7.07 -7.07
CA LEU A 27 5.81 -7.14 -7.59
C LEU A 27 6.79 -7.47 -6.47
N LYS A 28 7.76 -8.34 -6.73
CA LYS A 28 8.81 -8.68 -5.78
C LYS A 28 10.03 -7.79 -5.99
N ARG A 29 10.35 -6.97 -4.99
CA ARG A 29 11.55 -6.15 -5.00
C ARG A 29 12.79 -7.03 -4.84
N ASN A 30 13.85 -6.70 -5.56
CA ASN A 30 15.15 -7.34 -5.41
C ASN A 30 15.65 -7.15 -3.96
N ALA A 31 16.17 -8.21 -3.33
CA ALA A 31 16.68 -8.13 -1.96
C ALA A 31 17.79 -7.08 -1.77
N LYS A 32 18.46 -6.66 -2.85
CA LYS A 32 19.53 -5.66 -2.83
C LYS A 32 19.05 -4.20 -2.81
N VAL A 33 17.76 -3.92 -3.00
CA VAL A 33 17.29 -2.52 -2.98
C VAL A 33 17.30 -1.95 -1.57
N SER A 34 17.59 -0.65 -1.48
CA SER A 34 17.80 0.05 -0.20
C SER A 34 16.57 0.18 0.71
N PHE A 35 15.37 -0.08 0.19
CA PHE A 35 14.11 0.05 0.93
C PHE A 35 13.12 -1.03 0.48
N GLY A 36 12.63 -1.83 1.43
CA GLY A 36 11.70 -2.93 1.15
C GLY A 36 12.31 -4.06 0.30
N GLY A 37 13.63 -4.30 0.38
CA GLY A 37 14.27 -5.38 -0.37
C GLY A 37 13.73 -6.75 0.02
N GLY A 38 13.33 -7.54 -0.99
CA GLY A 38 12.73 -8.87 -0.79
C GLY A 38 11.23 -8.87 -0.48
N GLU A 39 10.66 -7.69 -0.23
CA GLU A 39 9.23 -7.51 0.02
C GLU A 39 8.45 -7.53 -1.30
N TRP A 40 7.19 -7.93 -1.19
CA TRP A 40 6.21 -7.78 -2.25
C TRP A 40 5.39 -6.51 -2.05
N VAL A 41 5.25 -5.74 -3.12
CA VAL A 41 4.62 -4.42 -3.12
C VAL A 41 3.74 -4.24 -4.34
N PHE A 42 2.88 -3.23 -4.31
CA PHE A 42 2.27 -2.72 -5.53
C PHE A 42 3.29 -1.88 -6.32
N PRO A 43 3.13 -1.74 -7.65
CA PRO A 43 3.98 -0.87 -8.45
C PRO A 43 3.98 0.58 -7.95
N GLY A 44 5.15 1.20 -7.86
CA GLY A 44 5.24 2.60 -7.43
C GLY A 44 6.61 3.06 -6.97
N GLY A 45 6.77 4.38 -6.92
CA GLY A 45 8.05 5.00 -6.62
C GLY A 45 7.94 6.50 -6.37
N LYS A 46 9.07 7.18 -6.45
CA LYS A 46 9.16 8.60 -6.09
C LYS A 46 8.57 9.46 -7.19
N ILE A 47 7.96 10.57 -6.82
CA ILE A 47 7.62 11.63 -7.77
C ILE A 47 8.91 12.38 -8.10
N GLU A 48 9.21 12.53 -9.38
CA GLU A 48 10.33 13.28 -9.90
C GLU A 48 10.05 14.78 -9.93
N ALA A 49 11.11 15.60 -9.88
CA ALA A 49 10.98 17.06 -9.93
C ALA A 49 10.24 17.54 -11.19
N ALA A 50 10.48 16.90 -12.33
CA ALA A 50 9.83 17.25 -13.59
C ALA A 50 8.31 16.99 -13.57
N GLU A 51 7.84 16.01 -12.79
CA GLU A 51 6.41 15.73 -12.61
C GLU A 51 5.79 16.80 -11.74
N LEU A 52 6.44 17.19 -10.64
CA LEU A 52 5.97 18.30 -9.78
C LEU A 52 5.91 19.64 -10.54
N GLU A 53 6.86 19.90 -11.44
CA GLU A 53 6.92 21.15 -12.21
C GLU A 53 5.88 21.23 -13.33
N LYS A 54 5.60 20.11 -14.03
CA LYS A 54 4.74 20.08 -15.22
C LYS A 54 3.31 19.66 -14.93
N HIS A 55 3.12 18.91 -13.85
CA HIS A 55 1.90 18.20 -13.50
C HIS A 55 1.54 18.49 -12.03
N ALA A 56 1.60 19.75 -11.59
CA ALA A 56 1.47 20.09 -10.17
C ALA A 56 0.19 19.52 -9.50
N ASP A 57 -0.92 19.46 -10.23
CA ASP A 57 -2.22 18.95 -9.72
C ASP A 57 -2.38 17.43 -9.84
N ASP A 58 -1.59 16.77 -10.70
CA ASP A 58 -1.71 15.35 -11.07
C ASP A 58 -0.39 14.55 -10.96
N ALA A 59 0.65 15.13 -10.35
CA ALA A 59 2.01 14.56 -10.32
C ALA A 59 2.06 13.15 -9.72
N GLU A 60 1.23 12.87 -8.71
CA GLU A 60 1.12 11.52 -8.14
C GLU A 60 0.57 10.51 -9.15
N ARG A 61 -0.45 10.88 -9.93
CA ARG A 61 -1.01 9.99 -10.97
C ARG A 61 0.01 9.74 -12.06
N VAL A 62 0.69 10.80 -12.53
CA VAL A 62 1.75 10.70 -13.54
C VAL A 62 2.88 9.79 -13.07
N ALA A 63 3.35 9.99 -11.83
CA ALA A 63 4.39 9.14 -11.24
C ALA A 63 3.92 7.68 -11.12
N ALA A 64 2.70 7.44 -10.63
CA ALA A 64 2.17 6.08 -10.51
C ALA A 64 2.07 5.36 -11.87
N VAL A 65 1.67 6.07 -12.93
CA VAL A 65 1.63 5.53 -14.30
C VAL A 65 3.03 5.25 -14.83
N ARG A 66 3.98 6.17 -14.64
CA ARG A 66 5.38 5.99 -15.05
C ARG A 66 6.00 4.76 -14.37
N GLU A 67 5.91 4.70 -13.04
CA GLU A 67 6.46 3.60 -12.24
C GLU A 67 5.82 2.26 -12.62
N CYS A 68 4.50 2.22 -12.85
CA CYS A 68 3.83 1.00 -13.33
C CYS A 68 4.38 0.52 -14.68
N LYS A 69 4.66 1.45 -15.59
CA LYS A 69 5.26 1.13 -16.88
C LYS A 69 6.70 0.64 -16.73
N GLU A 70 7.49 1.26 -15.87
CA GLU A 70 8.89 0.91 -15.63
C GLU A 70 9.05 -0.44 -14.92
N GLU A 71 8.24 -0.70 -13.90
CA GLU A 71 8.36 -1.88 -13.04
C GLU A 71 7.58 -3.11 -13.57
N ALA A 72 6.51 -2.89 -14.35
CA ALA A 72 5.63 -3.96 -14.83
C ALA A 72 5.37 -3.96 -16.34
N GLY A 73 5.82 -2.95 -17.09
CA GLY A 73 5.55 -2.83 -18.53
C GLY A 73 4.10 -2.48 -18.90
N ILE A 74 3.28 -2.12 -17.90
CA ILE A 74 1.85 -1.83 -18.08
C ILE A 74 1.65 -0.32 -18.22
N VAL A 75 0.98 0.09 -19.30
CA VAL A 75 0.64 1.50 -19.55
C VAL A 75 -0.80 1.74 -19.11
N LEU A 76 -0.99 2.77 -18.29
CA LEU A 76 -2.28 3.18 -17.76
C LEU A 76 -2.62 4.60 -18.22
N ASP A 77 -3.90 4.94 -18.17
CA ASP A 77 -4.40 6.30 -18.31
C ASP A 77 -4.42 6.98 -16.93
N PRO A 78 -3.67 8.07 -16.68
CA PRO A 78 -3.65 8.77 -15.40
C PRO A 78 -5.04 9.24 -14.93
N ASP A 79 -5.96 9.54 -15.85
CA ASP A 79 -7.32 9.99 -15.52
C ASP A 79 -8.21 8.83 -15.03
N ALA A 80 -7.88 7.59 -15.39
CA ALA A 80 -8.60 6.40 -14.95
C ALA A 80 -8.27 5.95 -13.51
N LEU A 81 -7.24 6.53 -12.89
CA LEU A 81 -6.84 6.19 -11.53
C LEU A 81 -7.87 6.73 -10.51
N GLN A 82 -8.14 5.99 -9.44
CA GLN A 82 -8.97 6.45 -8.33
C GLN A 82 -8.15 6.53 -7.05
N LYS A 83 -8.07 7.70 -6.40
CA LYS A 83 -7.35 7.84 -5.13
C LYS A 83 -8.02 6.96 -4.06
N TYR A 84 -7.22 6.16 -3.36
CA TYR A 84 -7.71 5.21 -2.35
C TYR A 84 -7.25 5.56 -0.94
N SER A 85 -5.94 5.78 -0.78
CA SER A 85 -5.35 6.15 0.49
C SER A 85 -4.10 7.00 0.31
N HIS A 86 -3.60 7.56 1.41
CA HIS A 86 -2.37 8.32 1.49
C HIS A 86 -1.59 7.85 2.71
N TRP A 87 -0.33 7.48 2.54
CA TRP A 87 0.52 6.97 3.61
C TRP A 87 1.70 7.89 3.85
N VAL A 88 1.94 8.27 5.10
CA VAL A 88 3.16 8.97 5.51
C VAL A 88 3.98 8.02 6.37
N THR A 89 5.22 7.77 5.97
CA THR A 89 6.13 6.93 6.77
C THR A 89 6.35 7.57 8.14
N PRO A 90 6.35 6.81 9.25
CA PRO A 90 6.53 7.35 10.59
C PRO A 90 7.83 8.16 10.76
N ASP A 91 7.82 9.12 11.67
CA ASP A 91 8.92 10.07 11.89
C ASP A 91 10.21 9.44 12.44
N PHE A 92 10.11 8.31 13.15
CA PHE A 92 11.24 7.54 13.66
C PHE A 92 11.97 6.73 12.59
N MET A 93 11.44 6.65 11.37
CA MET A 93 12.09 5.95 10.27
C MET A 93 13.10 6.86 9.57
N PRO A 94 14.33 6.38 9.27
CA PRO A 94 15.37 7.22 8.68
C PRO A 94 15.08 7.63 7.23
N LYS A 95 14.30 6.83 6.50
CA LYS A 95 13.86 7.11 5.14
C LYS A 95 12.35 7.26 5.17
N ARG A 96 11.84 8.43 4.78
CA ARG A 96 10.41 8.76 4.86
C ARG A 96 9.83 9.07 3.49
N PHE A 97 8.61 8.60 3.29
CA PHE A 97 7.82 8.82 2.09
C PHE A 97 6.45 9.37 2.45
N SER A 98 5.92 10.22 1.58
CA SER A 98 4.52 10.62 1.52
C SER A 98 3.97 10.02 0.23
N THR A 99 3.14 8.98 0.34
CA THR A 99 2.79 8.09 -0.76
C THR A 99 1.30 8.11 -1.02
N GLY A 100 0.91 8.60 -2.19
CA GLY A 100 -0.45 8.46 -2.70
C GLY A 100 -0.70 7.07 -3.27
N PHE A 101 -1.75 6.39 -2.82
CA PHE A 101 -2.18 5.10 -3.36
C PHE A 101 -3.42 5.29 -4.24
N TYR A 102 -3.37 4.72 -5.44
CA TYR A 102 -4.41 4.79 -6.44
C TYR A 102 -4.86 3.40 -6.85
N LEU A 103 -6.13 3.22 -7.16
CA LEU A 103 -6.68 2.01 -7.78
C LEU A 103 -6.81 2.23 -9.28
N ALA A 104 -6.50 1.20 -10.06
CA ALA A 104 -6.79 1.16 -11.48
C ALA A 104 -7.43 -0.18 -11.83
N GLN A 105 -8.64 -0.14 -12.38
CA GLN A 105 -9.35 -1.33 -12.85
C GLN A 105 -8.94 -1.65 -14.28
N LEU A 106 -8.64 -2.93 -14.52
CA LEU A 106 -8.34 -3.50 -15.82
C LEU A 106 -9.46 -4.48 -16.20
N ASP A 107 -9.66 -4.66 -17.50
CA ASP A 107 -10.62 -5.64 -18.01
C ASP A 107 -10.18 -7.10 -17.78
N ASN A 108 -8.86 -7.34 -17.73
CA ASN A 108 -8.24 -8.66 -17.55
C ASN A 108 -6.79 -8.51 -17.08
N GLN A 109 -6.17 -9.63 -16.68
CA GLN A 109 -4.73 -9.65 -16.41
C GLN A 109 -3.94 -9.26 -17.66
N LEU A 110 -3.00 -8.33 -17.50
CA LEU A 110 -2.08 -7.94 -18.56
C LEU A 110 -0.75 -8.67 -18.41
N PRO A 111 -0.02 -8.93 -19.52
CA PRO A 111 1.35 -9.40 -19.45
C PRO A 111 2.24 -8.45 -18.65
N VAL A 112 3.05 -9.01 -17.75
CA VAL A 112 3.96 -8.24 -16.90
C VAL A 112 5.39 -8.43 -17.39
N LEU A 113 6.11 -7.33 -17.56
CA LEU A 113 7.53 -7.30 -17.92
C LEU A 113 8.31 -6.66 -16.78
N VAL A 114 9.12 -7.46 -16.09
CA VAL A 114 10.00 -7.00 -15.01
C VAL A 114 11.44 -6.84 -15.54
N ASP A 115 12.17 -5.88 -14.98
CA ASP A 115 13.52 -5.54 -15.41
C ASP A 115 14.60 -6.55 -14.92
N ASN A 116 14.26 -7.40 -13.95
CA ASN A 116 15.17 -8.29 -13.22
C ASN A 116 16.31 -7.57 -12.48
N SER A 117 16.25 -6.23 -12.35
CA SER A 117 17.14 -5.43 -11.53
C SER A 117 16.46 -4.97 -10.27
N GLU A 118 15.50 -4.05 -10.36
CA GLU A 118 14.73 -3.58 -9.21
C GLU A 118 13.62 -4.57 -8.86
N ILE A 119 12.93 -5.11 -9.86
CA ILE A 119 11.86 -6.08 -9.70
C ILE A 119 12.30 -7.42 -10.29
N VAL A 120 12.19 -8.47 -9.49
CA VAL A 120 12.73 -9.81 -9.84
C VAL A 120 11.66 -10.88 -10.01
N ASP A 121 10.41 -10.58 -9.65
CA ASP A 121 9.28 -11.50 -9.75
C ASP A 121 7.95 -10.72 -9.71
N TYR A 122 6.86 -11.35 -10.12
CA TYR A 122 5.52 -10.76 -10.07
C TYR A 122 4.44 -11.83 -9.83
N ARG A 123 3.28 -11.42 -9.29
CA ARG A 123 2.12 -12.29 -9.08
C ARG A 123 0.82 -11.53 -9.31
N TRP A 124 -0.06 -12.10 -10.12
CA TRP A 124 -1.49 -11.84 -10.04
C TRP A 124 -2.09 -12.76 -8.98
N VAL A 125 -2.68 -12.19 -7.93
CA VAL A 125 -3.15 -12.95 -6.76
C VAL A 125 -4.40 -12.30 -6.17
N SER A 126 -5.30 -13.09 -5.56
CA SER A 126 -6.43 -12.50 -4.83
C SER A 126 -5.96 -11.94 -3.48
N PRO A 127 -6.63 -10.91 -2.92
CA PRO A 127 -6.26 -10.40 -1.60
C PRO A 127 -6.25 -11.49 -0.52
N ALA A 128 -7.24 -12.39 -0.53
CA ALA A 128 -7.32 -13.51 0.42
C ALA A 128 -6.12 -14.46 0.30
N GLU A 129 -5.75 -14.86 -0.92
CA GLU A 129 -4.63 -15.77 -1.12
C GLU A 129 -3.29 -15.09 -0.83
N ALA A 130 -3.13 -13.81 -1.15
CA ALA A 130 -1.93 -13.05 -0.81
C ALA A 130 -1.70 -13.01 0.71
N LEU A 131 -2.76 -12.75 1.50
CA LEU A 131 -2.69 -12.78 2.97
C LEU A 131 -2.40 -14.20 3.49
N ALA A 132 -2.96 -15.24 2.87
CA ALA A 132 -2.67 -16.63 3.23
C ALA A 132 -1.21 -17.01 2.93
N GLN A 133 -0.64 -16.55 1.81
CA GLN A 133 0.78 -16.74 1.46
C GLN A 133 1.70 -15.96 2.41
N TYR A 134 1.31 -14.74 2.82
CA TYR A 134 2.03 -13.99 3.85
C TYR A 134 2.08 -14.79 5.17
N ALA A 135 0.95 -15.36 5.62
CA ALA A 135 0.88 -16.16 6.84
C ALA A 135 1.76 -17.43 6.78
N ARG A 136 2.05 -17.94 5.58
CA ARG A 136 3.00 -19.05 5.35
C ARG A 136 4.46 -18.60 5.15
N GLY A 137 4.74 -17.29 5.17
CA GLY A 137 6.07 -16.72 4.95
C GLY A 137 6.51 -16.69 3.49
N GLU A 138 5.60 -16.91 2.53
CA GLU A 138 5.90 -17.02 1.10
C GLU A 138 5.86 -15.65 0.40
N LEU A 139 5.11 -14.70 0.97
CA LEU A 139 4.82 -13.40 0.38
C LEU A 139 5.04 -12.31 1.45
N PRO A 140 6.29 -12.06 1.89
CA PRO A 140 6.57 -10.97 2.84
C PRO A 140 6.12 -9.64 2.23
N MET A 141 5.49 -8.79 3.03
CA MET A 141 4.93 -7.51 2.59
C MET A 141 5.28 -6.39 3.55
N MET A 142 5.34 -5.18 3.01
CA MET A 142 5.34 -3.95 3.79
C MET A 142 3.93 -3.65 4.37
N PRO A 143 3.82 -2.95 5.50
CA PRO A 143 2.54 -2.60 6.14
C PRO A 143 1.49 -1.99 5.20
N PRO A 144 1.81 -1.03 4.30
CA PRO A 144 0.80 -0.46 3.40
C PRO A 144 0.16 -1.48 2.47
N THR A 145 0.96 -2.43 1.95
CA THR A 145 0.47 -3.53 1.10
C THR A 145 -0.44 -4.45 1.91
N PHE A 146 0.03 -4.93 3.07
CA PHE A 146 -0.71 -5.85 3.92
C PHE A 146 -2.06 -5.29 4.38
N VAL A 147 -2.07 -4.04 4.85
CA VAL A 147 -3.29 -3.35 5.30
C VAL A 147 -4.27 -3.13 4.14
N SER A 148 -3.78 -2.75 2.95
CA SER A 148 -4.64 -2.57 1.78
C SER A 148 -5.33 -3.87 1.37
N LEU A 149 -4.60 -4.99 1.36
CA LEU A 149 -5.18 -6.31 1.04
C LEU A 149 -6.24 -6.74 2.07
N ASN A 150 -6.06 -6.38 3.35
CA ASN A 150 -7.03 -6.63 4.41
C ASN A 150 -8.31 -5.79 4.25
N ASP A 151 -8.24 -4.63 3.61
CA ASP A 151 -9.44 -3.88 3.20
C ASP A 151 -10.09 -4.54 1.98
N PHE A 152 -9.30 -4.92 0.97
CA PHE A 152 -9.81 -5.44 -0.29
C PHE A 152 -10.51 -6.81 -0.17
N VAL A 153 -10.07 -7.67 0.76
CA VAL A 153 -10.69 -9.00 0.99
C VAL A 153 -12.18 -8.93 1.39
N ARG A 154 -12.67 -7.74 1.74
CA ARG A 154 -14.05 -7.48 2.15
C ARG A 154 -15.01 -7.37 0.95
N PHE A 155 -14.48 -7.28 -0.27
CA PHE A 155 -15.24 -7.08 -1.51
C PHE A 155 -15.12 -8.31 -2.41
N GLN A 156 -16.17 -8.61 -3.18
CA GLN A 156 -16.18 -9.73 -4.12
C GLN A 156 -15.83 -9.29 -5.53
N ALA A 157 -16.13 -8.04 -5.89
CA ALA A 157 -15.85 -7.48 -7.21
C ALA A 157 -15.14 -6.12 -7.14
N THR A 158 -14.29 -5.82 -8.12
CA THR A 158 -13.57 -4.55 -8.21
C THR A 158 -14.52 -3.35 -8.23
N SER A 159 -15.67 -3.49 -8.90
CA SER A 159 -16.70 -2.45 -8.95
C SER A 159 -17.30 -2.11 -7.58
N GLU A 160 -17.41 -3.08 -6.66
CA GLU A 160 -17.90 -2.85 -5.31
C GLU A 160 -16.88 -2.05 -4.48
N LEU A 161 -15.61 -2.45 -4.57
CA LEU A 161 -14.49 -1.74 -3.93
C LEU A 161 -14.40 -0.30 -4.42
N LEU A 162 -14.42 -0.08 -5.74
CA LEU A 162 -14.34 1.26 -6.32
C LEU A 162 -15.51 2.15 -5.89
N GLN A 163 -16.74 1.63 -5.95
CA GLN A 163 -17.93 2.36 -5.49
C GLN A 163 -17.88 2.68 -4.01
N HIS A 164 -17.38 1.76 -3.18
CA HIS A 164 -17.18 2.00 -1.75
C HIS A 164 -16.19 3.14 -1.53
N CYS A 165 -15.05 3.10 -2.20
CA CYS A 165 -14.04 4.16 -2.11
C CYS A 165 -14.52 5.51 -2.66
N GLN A 166 -15.44 5.56 -3.63
CA GLN A 166 -16.03 6.81 -4.14
C GLN A 166 -16.96 7.49 -3.13
N ARG A 167 -17.51 6.75 -2.17
CA ARG A 167 -18.47 7.25 -1.18
C ARG A 167 -17.80 7.77 0.09
N ARG A 168 -16.47 7.79 0.14
CA ARG A 168 -15.69 8.29 1.27
C ARG A 168 -14.49 9.10 0.80
N ASP A 169 -13.94 9.90 1.72
CA ASP A 169 -12.64 10.50 1.51
C ASP A 169 -11.54 9.42 1.45
N PRO A 170 -10.43 9.66 0.74
CA PRO A 170 -9.27 8.78 0.80
C PRO A 170 -8.73 8.62 2.23
N LEU A 171 -8.37 7.39 2.59
CA LEU A 171 -7.82 7.11 3.93
C LEU A 171 -6.46 7.78 4.11
N VAL A 172 -6.22 8.40 5.26
CA VAL A 172 -4.91 8.99 5.58
C VAL A 172 -4.28 8.18 6.71
N PHE A 173 -3.13 7.57 6.42
CA PHE A 173 -2.33 6.78 7.35
C PHE A 173 -1.06 7.54 7.72
N GLU A 174 -1.03 8.05 8.96
CA GLU A 174 0.14 8.65 9.59
C GLU A 174 0.51 7.83 10.84
N PRO A 175 1.19 6.69 10.69
CA PRO A 175 1.21 5.71 11.75
C PRO A 175 2.00 6.20 12.97
N ARG A 176 1.40 6.06 14.15
CA ARG A 176 2.06 6.34 15.42
C ARG A 176 2.46 5.05 16.11
N MET A 177 3.70 4.96 16.56
CA MET A 177 4.20 3.75 17.21
C MET A 177 3.77 3.70 18.68
N LEU A 178 3.19 2.59 19.09
CA LEU A 178 2.94 2.23 20.48
C LEU A 178 3.73 0.96 20.81
N ARG A 179 4.48 0.98 21.92
CA ARG A 179 5.16 -0.20 22.47
C ARG A 179 4.46 -0.64 23.75
N HIS A 180 4.04 -1.89 23.81
CA HIS A 180 3.38 -2.44 24.99
C HIS A 180 3.59 -3.95 25.09
N ASN A 181 4.03 -4.44 26.25
CA ASN A 181 4.31 -5.87 26.51
C ASN A 181 5.17 -6.52 25.41
N GLU A 182 6.31 -5.89 25.08
CA GLU A 182 7.26 -6.34 24.04
C GLU A 182 6.71 -6.36 22.61
N ARG A 183 5.45 -5.95 22.41
CA ARG A 183 4.81 -5.82 21.10
C ARG A 183 4.91 -4.40 20.58
N VAL A 184 4.98 -4.28 19.26
CA VAL A 184 4.97 -3.01 18.55
C VAL A 184 3.65 -2.89 17.80
N TYR A 185 2.96 -1.77 17.98
CA TYR A 185 1.75 -1.43 17.25
C TYR A 185 2.00 -0.17 16.41
N LEU A 186 1.54 -0.20 15.17
CA LEU A 186 1.33 1.01 14.37
C LEU A 186 -0.14 1.41 14.52
N LEU A 187 -0.40 2.49 15.24
CA LEU A 187 -1.72 3.05 15.42
C LEU A 187 -2.08 3.93 14.23
N TYR A 188 -3.32 3.83 13.76
CA TYR A 188 -3.86 4.64 12.68
C TYR A 188 -4.98 5.54 13.20
N SER A 189 -5.30 6.59 12.43
CA SER A 189 -6.37 7.53 12.80
C SER A 189 -7.69 6.79 13.08
N GLY A 190 -8.41 7.24 14.12
CA GLY A 190 -9.63 6.58 14.63
C GLY A 190 -9.39 5.50 15.68
N ASP A 191 -8.12 5.14 15.95
CA ASP A 191 -7.77 4.28 17.07
C ASP A 191 -7.84 5.03 18.41
N CYS A 192 -8.43 4.41 19.44
CA CYS A 192 -8.63 5.04 20.75
C CYS A 192 -7.33 5.38 21.51
N ALA A 193 -6.20 4.77 21.13
CA ALA A 193 -4.89 5.09 21.69
C ALA A 193 -4.07 6.05 20.80
N TYR A 194 -4.60 6.51 19.67
CA TYR A 194 -3.83 7.25 18.65
C TYR A 194 -3.18 8.53 19.19
N GLU A 195 -3.92 9.32 19.98
CA GLU A 195 -3.41 10.57 20.55
C GLU A 195 -2.64 10.37 21.86
N SER A 196 -3.08 9.45 22.71
CA SER A 196 -2.50 9.26 24.05
C SER A 196 -1.28 8.35 24.07
N ALA A 197 -1.12 7.49 23.06
CA ALA A 197 -0.23 6.33 23.10
C ALA A 197 -0.43 5.47 24.36
N ASP A 198 -1.66 5.42 24.88
CA ASP A 198 -2.01 4.62 26.05
C ASP A 198 -2.59 3.26 25.60
N ALA A 199 -1.83 2.19 25.86
CA ALA A 199 -2.26 0.84 25.53
C ALA A 199 -3.51 0.38 26.28
N SER A 200 -3.81 0.98 27.45
CA SER A 200 -4.99 0.69 28.25
C SER A 200 -6.24 1.44 27.79
N ALA A 201 -6.10 2.41 26.87
CA ALA A 201 -7.23 3.16 26.34
C ALA A 201 -8.31 2.22 25.79
N GLU A 202 -9.54 2.42 26.25
CA GLU A 202 -10.72 1.68 25.80
C GLU A 202 -11.38 2.39 24.63
N GLY A 203 -11.90 1.63 23.66
CA GLY A 203 -12.58 2.15 22.49
C GLY A 203 -12.16 1.46 21.20
N ARG A 204 -12.54 2.06 20.07
CA ARG A 204 -12.32 1.53 18.72
C ARG A 204 -10.82 1.32 18.44
N ARG A 205 -10.48 0.18 17.86
CA ARG A 205 -9.14 -0.18 17.40
C ARG A 205 -9.02 0.01 15.89
N HIS A 206 -7.91 0.60 15.47
CA HIS A 206 -7.47 0.70 14.08
C HIS A 206 -5.94 0.72 14.08
N ARG A 207 -5.33 -0.46 14.05
CA ARG A 207 -3.89 -0.63 14.27
C ARG A 207 -3.33 -1.88 13.59
N LEU A 208 -2.03 -1.89 13.37
CA LEU A 208 -1.27 -3.07 12.97
C LEU A 208 -0.37 -3.51 14.12
N LEU A 209 -0.55 -4.74 14.60
CA LEU A 209 0.42 -5.39 15.47
C LEU A 209 1.55 -5.97 14.62
N MET A 210 2.79 -5.66 15.01
CA MET A 210 4.01 -6.22 14.43
C MET A 210 4.68 -7.13 15.47
N SER A 211 4.89 -8.39 15.09
CA SER A 211 5.48 -9.42 15.93
C SER A 211 6.49 -10.27 15.16
N GLU A 212 7.24 -11.12 15.87
CA GLU A 212 8.13 -12.11 15.23
C GLU A 212 7.37 -13.09 14.32
N SER A 213 6.10 -13.37 14.62
CA SER A 213 5.23 -14.22 13.81
C SER A 213 4.58 -13.50 12.62
N GLY A 214 4.91 -12.23 12.39
CA GLY A 214 4.36 -11.40 11.31
C GLY A 214 3.35 -10.37 11.80
N TYR A 215 2.54 -9.87 10.86
CA TYR A 215 1.55 -8.82 11.10
C TYR A 215 0.17 -9.35 11.45
N GLU A 216 -0.53 -8.62 12.32
CA GLU A 216 -1.96 -8.77 12.58
C GLU A 216 -2.62 -7.40 12.46
N TYR A 217 -3.57 -7.25 11.53
CA TYR A 217 -4.31 -6.00 11.34
C TYR A 217 -5.62 -6.04 12.13
N ILE A 218 -5.82 -5.04 12.98
CA ILE A 218 -6.98 -4.94 13.89
C ILE A 218 -7.74 -3.68 13.52
N CYS A 219 -8.94 -3.85 12.98
CA CYS A 219 -9.81 -2.77 12.59
C CYS A 219 -11.26 -3.11 12.93
N ASP A 220 -11.81 -2.48 13.98
CA ASP A 220 -13.13 -2.84 14.53
C ASP A 220 -14.29 -2.45 13.61
N GLN A 221 -14.06 -1.61 12.62
CA GLN A 221 -15.06 -1.20 11.65
C GLN A 221 -14.42 -1.13 10.26
N PRO A 222 -15.20 -1.41 9.20
CA PRO A 222 -14.81 -1.11 7.83
C PRO A 222 -14.24 0.32 7.72
N ILE A 223 -13.19 0.47 6.91
CA ILE A 223 -12.61 1.75 6.52
C ILE A 223 -13.18 2.24 5.20
#